data_AF-A0A561D5F5-F1
#
_entry.id   AF-A0A561D5F5-F1
#
_cell.length_a   1.000
_cell.length_b   1.000
_cell.length_c   1.000
_cell.angle_alpha   90.00
_cell.angle_beta   90.00
_cell.angle_gamma   90.00
#
_symmetry.space_group_name_H-M   'P 1'
#
loop_
_entity.id
_entity.type
_entity.pdbx_description
1 polymer ?
#
loop_
_entity_poly.entity_id
_entity_poly.type
_entity_poly.pdbx_seq_one_letter_code
_entity_poly.pdbx_strand_id
1 'polypeptide(L)'
;MRDIQLFLRMFQKEMDWEISNENYKESKLSILNNYMLLTTEVSEVAEEFRSIFNKTIKLVKEEGYSENEAFNAAKEMHKDNIGKEISDCIAYLVKFANYFDIDIEESFYSKMEEVRTRVNKDQ
;
A
#
# COMPACT_ATOMS: atom_id res chain seq x y z
N MET A 1 2.86 14.11 -1.34
CA MET A 1 2.24 13.06 -2.19
C MET A 1 2.08 13.49 -3.64
N ARG A 2 1.92 14.79 -3.94
CA ARG A 2 1.83 15.30 -5.32
C ARG A 2 3.01 14.90 -6.20
N ASP A 3 4.24 14.97 -5.68
CA ASP A 3 5.44 14.57 -6.44
C ASP A 3 5.42 13.07 -6.84
N ILE A 4 5.03 12.21 -5.91
CA ILE A 4 4.87 10.76 -6.16
C ILE A 4 3.74 10.52 -7.17
N GLN A 5 2.63 11.26 -7.04
CA GLN A 5 1.52 11.18 -7.97
C GLN A 5 1.90 11.58 -9.40
N LEU A 6 2.67 12.66 -9.55
CA LEU A 6 3.20 13.12 -10.84
C LEU A 6 4.21 12.12 -11.42
N PHE A 7 5.15 11.64 -10.61
CA PHE A 7 6.11 10.62 -11.02
C PHE A 7 5.40 9.36 -11.55
N LEU A 8 4.44 8.82 -10.78
CA LEU A 8 3.71 7.62 -11.18
C LEU A 8 2.84 7.84 -12.41
N ARG A 9 2.26 9.03 -12.59
CA ARG A 9 1.53 9.39 -13.81
C ARG A 9 2.43 9.28 -15.04
N MET A 10 3.63 9.83 -14.97
CA MET A 10 4.59 9.78 -16.08
C MET A 10 5.08 8.35 -16.32
N PHE A 11 5.49 7.66 -15.26
CA PHE A 11 5.98 6.29 -15.34
C PHE A 11 4.94 5.32 -15.93
N GLN A 12 3.69 5.39 -15.48
CA GLN A 12 2.62 4.52 -15.98
C GLN A 12 2.33 4.77 -17.47
N LYS A 13 2.39 6.03 -17.91
CA LYS A 13 2.25 6.39 -19.32
C LYS A 13 3.40 5.86 -20.17
N GLU A 14 4.64 5.96 -19.68
CA GLU A 14 5.82 5.42 -20.37
C GLU A 14 5.75 3.89 -20.53
N MET A 15 5.15 3.20 -19.57
CA MET A 15 5.00 1.75 -19.55
C MET A 15 3.73 1.24 -20.25
N ASP A 16 2.87 2.13 -20.78
CA ASP A 16 1.54 1.79 -21.31
C ASP A 16 0.66 1.04 -20.30
N TRP A 17 0.75 1.45 -19.04
CA TRP A 17 0.03 0.84 -17.92
C TRP A 17 -1.17 1.66 -17.49
N GLU A 18 -1.56 2.73 -18.19
CA GLU A 18 -2.69 3.57 -17.78
C GLU A 18 -4.01 2.77 -17.69
N ILE A 19 -4.94 3.24 -16.84
CA ILE A 19 -6.29 2.69 -16.85
C ILE A 19 -6.98 3.17 -18.14
N SER A 20 -7.57 2.25 -18.89
CA SER A 20 -8.17 2.56 -20.20
C SER A 20 -9.31 3.57 -20.10
N ASN A 21 -9.30 4.54 -21.01
CA ASN A 21 -10.32 5.58 -21.17
C ASN A 21 -11.03 5.51 -22.54
N GLU A 22 -10.91 4.39 -23.26
CA GLU A 22 -11.41 4.28 -24.64
C GLU A 22 -12.94 4.24 -24.71
N ASN A 23 -13.57 3.44 -23.86
CA ASN A 23 -15.02 3.30 -23.76
C ASN A 23 -15.40 2.66 -22.42
N TYR A 24 -16.68 2.74 -22.05
CA TYR A 24 -17.18 2.23 -20.78
C TYR A 24 -16.80 0.78 -20.47
N LYS A 25 -16.84 -0.12 -21.47
CA LYS A 25 -16.55 -1.53 -21.27
C LYS A 25 -15.06 -1.73 -20.94
N GLU A 26 -14.18 -1.13 -21.71
CA GLU A 26 -12.72 -1.24 -21.50
C GLU A 26 -12.29 -0.55 -20.21
N SER A 27 -12.83 0.63 -19.91
CA SER A 27 -12.60 1.32 -18.64
C SER A 27 -13.04 0.46 -17.45
N LYS A 28 -14.24 -0.13 -17.51
CA LYS A 28 -14.74 -1.01 -16.44
C LYS A 28 -13.82 -2.21 -16.22
N LEU A 29 -13.39 -2.88 -17.29
CA LEU A 29 -12.49 -4.04 -17.21
C LEU A 29 -11.13 -3.63 -16.64
N SER A 30 -10.57 -2.51 -17.11
CA SER A 30 -9.29 -1.99 -16.65
C SER A 30 -9.32 -1.61 -15.17
N ILE A 31 -10.37 -0.91 -14.71
CA ILE A 31 -10.56 -0.57 -13.28
C ILE A 31 -10.62 -1.84 -12.43
N LEU A 32 -11.44 -2.83 -12.82
CA LEU A 32 -11.59 -4.08 -12.07
C LEU A 32 -10.28 -4.88 -12.02
N ASN A 33 -9.53 -4.93 -13.12
CA ASN A 33 -8.23 -5.59 -13.16
C ASN A 33 -7.22 -4.91 -12.23
N ASN A 34 -7.11 -3.58 -12.27
CA ASN A 34 -6.24 -2.84 -11.35
C ASN A 34 -6.67 -2.99 -9.89
N TYR A 35 -7.97 -3.15 -9.63
CA TYR A 35 -8.46 -3.38 -8.28
C TYR A 35 -8.05 -4.76 -7.78
N MET A 36 -8.19 -5.78 -8.63
CA MET A 36 -7.70 -7.13 -8.33
C MET A 36 -6.19 -7.12 -8.04
N LEU A 37 -5.39 -6.41 -8.83
CA LEU A 37 -3.95 -6.28 -8.58
C LEU A 37 -3.66 -5.61 -7.24
N LEU A 38 -4.32 -4.48 -6.92
CA LEU A 38 -4.20 -3.86 -5.60
C LEU A 38 -4.52 -4.85 -4.46
N THR A 39 -5.54 -5.69 -4.61
CA THR A 39 -5.86 -6.69 -3.57
C THR A 39 -4.79 -7.78 -3.42
N THR A 40 -4.04 -8.09 -4.49
CA THR A 40 -2.87 -8.97 -4.43
C THR A 40 -1.75 -8.32 -3.62
N GLU A 41 -1.38 -7.07 -3.93
CA GLU A 41 -0.32 -6.37 -3.20
C GLU A 41 -0.65 -6.24 -1.70
N VAL A 42 -1.92 -5.99 -1.35
CA VAL A 42 -2.38 -5.96 0.04
C VAL A 42 -2.22 -7.33 0.71
N SER A 43 -2.42 -8.42 -0.04
CA SER A 43 -2.22 -9.78 0.46
C SER A 43 -0.74 -10.10 0.67
N GLU A 44 0.16 -9.56 -0.16
CA GLU A 44 1.61 -9.68 0.00
C GLU A 44 2.11 -8.94 1.25
N VAL A 45 1.56 -7.76 1.57
CA VAL A 45 1.79 -7.11 2.87
C VAL A 45 1.40 -8.02 4.04
N ALA A 46 0.24 -8.70 3.95
CA ALA A 46 -0.20 -9.62 4.98
C ALA A 46 0.71 -10.86 5.09
N GLU A 47 1.26 -11.34 3.97
CA GLU A 47 2.24 -12.42 3.95
C GLU A 47 3.55 -12.02 4.63
N GLU A 48 4.04 -10.80 4.44
CA GLU A 48 5.22 -10.32 5.15
C GLU A 48 5.00 -10.23 6.66
N PHE A 49 3.82 -9.80 7.12
CA PHE A 49 3.47 -9.84 8.54
C PHE A 49 3.45 -11.28 9.08
N ARG A 50 2.83 -12.21 8.35
CA ARG A 50 2.84 -13.63 8.71
C ARG A 50 4.27 -14.16 8.83
N SER A 51 5.15 -13.76 7.92
CA SER A 51 6.55 -14.16 7.91
C SER A 51 7.32 -13.63 9.12
N ILE A 52 7.09 -12.37 9.52
CA ILE A 52 7.64 -11.80 10.76
C ILE A 52 7.23 -12.64 11.97
N PHE A 53 5.95 -12.98 12.12
CA PHE A 53 5.47 -13.74 13.27
C PHE A 53 6.06 -15.15 13.31
N ASN A 54 6.10 -15.83 12.17
CA ASN A 54 6.71 -17.15 12.06
C ASN A 54 8.21 -17.12 12.41
N LYS A 55 8.93 -16.12 11.91
CA LYS A 55 10.36 -15.95 12.21
C LYS A 55 10.59 -15.63 13.68
N THR A 56 9.75 -14.80 14.28
CA THR A 56 9.78 -14.49 15.72
C THR A 56 9.65 -15.76 16.55
N ILE A 57 8.62 -16.58 16.27
CA ILE A 57 8.39 -17.85 16.98
C ILE A 57 9.59 -18.79 16.83
N LYS A 58 10.19 -18.84 15.64
CA LYS A 58 11.38 -19.66 15.37
C LYS A 58 12.57 -19.22 16.21
N LEU A 59 12.88 -17.92 16.24
CA LEU A 59 14.00 -17.35 17.00
C LEU A 59 13.86 -17.62 18.51
N VAL A 60 12.65 -17.50 19.06
CA VAL A 60 12.39 -17.80 20.47
C VAL A 60 12.61 -19.28 20.77
N LYS A 61 12.09 -20.19 19.93
CA LYS A 61 12.13 -21.64 20.19
C LYS A 61 13.49 -22.28 19.94
N GLU A 62 14.19 -21.84 18.89
CA GLU A 62 15.38 -22.54 18.39
C GLU A 62 16.67 -21.84 18.77
N GLU A 63 16.65 -20.50 18.90
CA GLU A 63 17.85 -19.69 19.11
C GLU A 63 17.89 -19.03 20.49
N GLY A 64 16.85 -19.22 21.32
CA GLY A 64 16.82 -18.78 22.73
C GLY A 64 16.64 -17.27 22.93
N TYR A 65 16.21 -16.54 21.89
CA TYR A 65 15.92 -15.10 22.00
C TYR A 65 14.73 -14.85 22.93
N SER A 66 14.71 -13.70 23.61
CA SER A 66 13.46 -13.20 24.18
C SER A 66 12.48 -12.80 23.08
N GLU A 67 11.19 -12.76 23.39
CA GLU A 67 10.14 -12.44 22.41
C GLU A 67 10.34 -11.06 21.75
N ASN A 68 10.70 -10.05 22.54
CA ASN A 68 10.96 -8.70 22.02
C ASN A 68 12.20 -8.62 21.12
N GLU A 69 13.28 -9.31 21.49
CA GLU A 69 14.50 -9.36 20.67
C GLU A 69 14.23 -10.11 19.35
N ALA A 70 13.54 -11.25 19.43
CA ALA A 70 13.12 -12.03 18.28
C ALA A 70 12.24 -11.22 17.33
N PHE A 71 11.26 -10.48 17.85
CA PHE A 71 10.35 -9.68 17.04
C PHE A 71 11.06 -8.50 16.38
N ASN A 72 11.98 -7.84 17.09
CA ASN A 72 12.80 -6.77 16.50
C ASN A 72 13.71 -7.30 15.40
N ALA A 73 14.37 -8.45 15.62
CA ALA A 73 15.20 -9.09 14.59
C ALA A 73 14.37 -9.49 13.36
N ALA A 74 13.19 -10.08 13.56
CA ALA A 74 12.30 -10.46 12.48
C ALA A 74 11.80 -9.24 11.69
N LYS A 75 11.42 -8.14 12.35
CA LYS A 75 11.06 -6.89 11.66
C LYS A 75 12.20 -6.38 10.78
N GLU A 76 13.42 -6.33 11.29
CA GLU A 76 14.58 -5.86 10.50
C GLU A 76 14.85 -6.78 9.30
N MET A 77 14.66 -8.09 9.44
CA MET A 77 14.81 -9.04 8.31
C MET A 77 13.77 -8.85 7.20
N HIS A 78 12.56 -8.40 7.54
CA HIS A 78 11.43 -8.27 6.60
C HIS A 78 11.12 -6.84 6.17
N LYS A 79 11.80 -5.84 6.75
CA LYS A 79 11.55 -4.41 6.55
C LYS A 79 11.58 -3.99 5.08
N ASP A 80 12.58 -4.47 4.34
CA ASP A 80 12.76 -4.11 2.93
C ASP A 80 11.65 -4.68 2.05
N ASN A 81 11.19 -5.90 2.34
CA ASN A 81 10.07 -6.50 1.60
C ASN A 81 8.77 -5.78 1.89
N ILE A 82 8.46 -5.51 3.16
CA ILE A 82 7.28 -4.71 3.54
C ILE A 82 7.29 -3.35 2.83
N GLY A 83 8.45 -2.71 2.74
CA GLY A 83 8.59 -1.45 2.01
C GLY A 83 8.21 -1.54 0.54
N LYS A 84 8.54 -2.65 -0.13
CA LYS A 84 8.17 -2.91 -1.53
C LYS A 84 6.66 -3.11 -1.66
N GLU A 85 6.08 -4.04 -0.90
CA GLU A 85 4.64 -4.36 -0.99
C GLU A 85 3.75 -3.13 -0.65
N ILE A 86 4.17 -2.30 0.30
CA ILE A 86 3.51 -1.02 0.59
C ILE A 86 3.64 -0.06 -0.60
N SER A 87 4.81 -0.01 -1.23
CA SER A 87 5.04 0.85 -2.40
C SER A 87 4.18 0.40 -3.59
N ASP A 88 4.00 -0.89 -3.78
CA ASP A 88 3.13 -1.44 -4.82
C ASP A 88 1.65 -1.10 -4.55
N CYS A 89 1.20 -1.20 -3.30
CA CYS A 89 -0.11 -0.69 -2.88
C CYS A 89 -0.28 0.81 -3.22
N ILE A 90 0.73 1.63 -2.90
CA ILE A 90 0.72 3.07 -3.21
C ILE A 90 0.63 3.28 -4.73
N ALA A 91 1.37 2.50 -5.53
CA ALA A 91 1.37 2.62 -6.97
C ALA A 91 -0.03 2.44 -7.57
N TYR A 92 -0.78 1.42 -7.14
CA TYR A 92 -2.16 1.22 -7.59
C TYR A 92 -3.15 2.26 -7.03
N LEU A 93 -3.03 2.65 -5.76
CA LEU A 93 -3.89 3.70 -5.18
C LEU A 93 -3.72 5.04 -5.92
N VAL A 94 -2.48 5.41 -6.22
CA VAL A 94 -2.16 6.61 -6.99
C VAL A 94 -2.62 6.47 -8.44
N LYS A 95 -2.53 5.28 -9.04
CA LYS A 95 -3.06 5.01 -10.38
C LYS A 95 -4.56 5.31 -10.46
N PHE A 96 -5.34 4.87 -9.46
CA PHE A 96 -6.76 5.24 -9.36
C PHE A 96 -6.95 6.73 -9.18
N ALA A 97 -6.20 7.37 -8.28
CA ALA A 97 -6.29 8.81 -8.07
C ALA A 97 -6.01 9.59 -9.36
N ASN A 98 -5.00 9.19 -10.14
CA ASN A 98 -4.68 9.78 -11.43
C ASN A 98 -5.80 9.58 -12.47
N TYR A 99 -6.38 8.38 -12.55
CA TYR A 99 -7.47 8.10 -13.47
C TYR A 99 -8.75 8.91 -13.17
N PHE A 100 -9.05 9.13 -11.89
CA PHE A 100 -10.21 9.91 -11.45
C PHE A 100 -9.91 11.41 -11.25
N ASP A 101 -8.72 11.87 -11.64
CA ASP A 101 -8.26 13.25 -11.45
C ASP A 101 -8.40 13.77 -10.01
N ILE A 102 -8.10 12.92 -9.03
CA ILE A 102 -8.12 13.23 -7.60
C ILE A 102 -6.73 13.72 -7.17
N ASP A 103 -6.65 14.90 -6.54
CA ASP A 103 -5.46 15.31 -5.78
C ASP A 103 -5.41 14.50 -4.47
N ILE A 104 -4.53 13.49 -4.42
CA ILE A 104 -4.46 12.57 -3.29
C ILE A 104 -3.93 13.27 -2.03
N GLU A 105 -3.10 14.29 -2.18
CA GLU A 105 -2.51 15.02 -1.05
C GLU A 105 -3.58 15.88 -0.36
N GLU A 106 -4.34 16.64 -1.15
CA GLU A 106 -5.45 17.44 -0.64
C GLU A 106 -6.53 16.55 0.00
N SER A 107 -6.90 15.47 -0.68
CA SER A 107 -7.87 14.50 -0.16
C SER A 107 -7.40 13.87 1.16
N PHE A 108 -6.12 13.51 1.26
CA PHE A 108 -5.55 12.93 2.47
C PHE A 108 -5.60 13.91 3.65
N TYR A 109 -5.09 15.14 3.48
CA TYR A 109 -5.07 16.13 4.56
C TYR A 109 -6.47 16.55 5.00
N SER A 110 -7.40 16.72 4.05
CA SER A 110 -8.81 16.99 4.36
C SER A 110 -9.41 15.87 5.21
N LYS A 111 -9.11 14.61 4.87
CA LYS A 111 -9.59 13.46 5.65
C LYS A 111 -8.99 13.41 7.06
N MET A 112 -7.71 13.74 7.22
CA MET A 112 -7.06 13.73 8.53
C MET A 112 -7.61 14.83 9.46
N GLU A 113 -8.00 15.98 8.92
CA GLU A 113 -8.66 17.03 9.71
C GLU A 113 -10.08 16.60 10.14
N GLU A 114 -10.81 15.90 9.27
CA GLU A 114 -12.09 15.27 9.64
C GLU A 114 -11.91 14.26 10.79
N VAL A 115 -10.86 13.43 10.75
CA VAL A 115 -10.54 12.48 11.83
C VAL A 115 -10.23 13.22 13.14
N ARG A 116 -9.40 14.26 13.09
CA ARG A 116 -9.05 15.08 14.26
C ARG A 116 -10.30 15.68 14.92
N THR A 117 -11.22 16.22 14.12
CA THR A 117 -12.44 16.84 14.65
C THR A 117 -13.44 15.83 15.21
N ARG A 118 -13.44 14.57 14.72
CA ARG A 118 -14.27 13.49 15.29
C ARG A 118 -13.77 13.01 16.65
N VAL A 119 -12.47 12.78 16.79
CA VAL A 119 -11.88 12.33 18.08
C VAL A 119 -12.19 13.32 19.20
N ASN A 120 -12.22 14.62 18.89
CA ASN A 120 -12.55 15.67 19.85
C ASN A 120 -14.06 15.80 20.19
N LYS A 121 -14.94 15.03 19.55
CA LYS A 121 -16.39 15.00 19.85
C LYS A 121 -16.82 13.80 20.69
N ASP A 122 -15.98 12.77 20.75
CA ASP A 122 -16.22 11.53 21.50
C ASP A 122 -15.44 11.50 22.84
N GLN A 123 -14.91 12.65 23.28
CA GLN A 123 -14.39 12.92 24.64
C GLN A 123 -15.29 13.93 25.35
#